data_AF-A0A949YMX9-F1
#
_entry.id   AF-A0A949YMX9-F1
#
_cell.length_a   1.000
_cell.length_b   1.000
_cell.length_c   1.000
_cell.angle_alpha   90.00
_cell.angle_beta   90.00
_cell.angle_gamma   90.00
#
_symmetry.space_group_name_H-M   'P 1'
#
loop_
_entity.id
_entity.type
_entity.pdbx_description
1 polymer ?
#
loop_
_entity_poly.entity_id
_entity_poly.type
_entity_poly.pdbx_seq_one_letter_code
_entity_poly.pdbx_strand_id
1 'polypeptide(L)'
;MSMAVTTENKTLYTPEDLLAMPDGKNYELVDGRLVERNMGAESSWIGDRIFLRLSLFCDEHQLGYVWPADNGYQCFAHAPQLV
;
A
#
# COMPACT_ATOMS: atom_id res chain seq x y z
N MET A 1 -1.44 -10.68 -42.40
CA MET A 1 -2.49 -10.68 -41.35
C MET A 1 -2.05 -9.71 -40.27
N SER A 2 -2.80 -8.63 -40.05
CA SER A 2 -2.47 -7.62 -39.04
C SER A 2 -3.15 -8.00 -37.73
N MET A 3 -2.38 -8.25 -36.66
CA MET A 3 -2.94 -8.41 -35.31
C MET A 3 -3.41 -7.03 -34.84
N ALA A 4 -4.70 -6.89 -34.59
CA ALA A 4 -5.23 -5.77 -33.84
C ALA A 4 -4.80 -5.96 -32.37
N VAL A 5 -3.96 -5.06 -31.88
CA VAL A 5 -3.63 -4.98 -30.45
C VAL A 5 -4.81 -4.29 -29.78
N THR A 6 -5.62 -5.06 -29.06
CA THR A 6 -6.68 -4.53 -28.20
C THR A 6 -6.02 -3.82 -27.03
N THR A 7 -5.97 -2.49 -27.05
CA THR A 7 -5.50 -1.71 -25.91
C THR A 7 -6.63 -1.67 -24.88
N GLU A 8 -6.54 -2.49 -23.83
CA GLU A 8 -7.39 -2.29 -22.66
C GLU A 8 -7.07 -0.91 -22.07
N ASN A 9 -8.02 0.02 -22.13
CA ASN A 9 -7.98 1.24 -21.33
C ASN A 9 -8.14 0.82 -19.86
N LYS A 10 -7.02 0.50 -19.20
CA LYS A 10 -7.00 0.30 -17.76
C LYS A 10 -7.23 1.66 -17.09
N THR A 11 -8.33 1.78 -16.37
CA THR A 11 -8.64 2.94 -15.54
C THR A 11 -7.48 3.20 -14.58
N LEU A 12 -7.00 4.44 -14.58
CA LEU A 12 -6.02 4.92 -13.59
C LEU A 12 -6.77 5.54 -12.42
N TYR A 13 -6.28 5.28 -11.21
CA TYR A 13 -6.84 5.75 -9.94
C TYR A 13 -5.90 6.77 -9.29
N THR A 14 -6.49 7.73 -8.59
CA THR A 14 -5.78 8.66 -7.72
C THR A 14 -5.80 8.16 -6.26
N PRO A 15 -4.94 8.70 -5.38
CA PRO A 15 -5.03 8.43 -3.95
C PRO A 15 -6.42 8.77 -3.38
N GLU A 16 -7.03 9.86 -3.82
CA GLU A 16 -8.37 10.27 -3.40
C GLU A 16 -9.44 9.25 -3.82
N ASP A 17 -9.30 8.66 -5.01
CA ASP A 17 -10.19 7.57 -5.44
C ASP A 17 -10.07 6.36 -4.50
N LEU A 18 -8.84 5.90 -4.21
CA LEU A 18 -8.60 4.78 -3.30
C LEU A 18 -9.18 5.04 -1.89
N LEU A 19 -8.99 6.25 -1.36
CA LEU A 19 -9.49 6.63 -0.03
C LEU A 19 -11.03 6.71 0.01
N ALA A 20 -11.68 6.99 -1.10
CA ALA A 20 -13.14 7.02 -1.20
C ALA A 20 -13.77 5.62 -1.38
N MET A 21 -12.98 4.59 -1.69
CA MET A 21 -13.49 3.23 -1.93
C MET A 21 -13.91 2.55 -0.62
N PRO A 22 -15.14 1.99 -0.53
CA PRO A 22 -15.60 1.25 0.65
C PRO A 22 -14.72 0.05 1.02
N ASP A 23 -14.09 -0.58 0.03
CA ASP A 23 -13.19 -1.72 0.16
C ASP A 23 -11.70 -1.35 -0.10
N GLY A 24 -11.36 -0.06 -0.09
CA GLY A 24 -10.01 0.43 -0.42
C GLY A 24 -8.89 -0.19 0.42
N LYS A 25 -9.18 -0.60 1.67
CA LYS A 25 -8.24 -1.32 2.54
C LYS A 25 -7.69 -2.64 1.96
N ASN A 26 -8.39 -3.21 0.97
CA ASN A 26 -7.99 -4.45 0.30
C ASN A 26 -6.96 -4.21 -0.81
N TYR A 27 -6.65 -2.95 -1.14
CA TYR A 27 -5.79 -2.58 -2.26
C TYR A 27 -4.65 -1.64 -1.86
N GLU A 28 -3.61 -1.61 -2.69
CA GLU A 28 -2.54 -0.60 -2.74
C GLU A 28 -2.57 0.09 -4.13
N LEU A 29 -2.07 1.31 -4.25
CA LEU A 29 -2.14 2.11 -5.48
C LEU A 29 -0.79 2.17 -6.20
N VAL A 30 -0.48 1.11 -6.95
CA VAL A 30 0.82 1.01 -7.64
C VAL A 30 0.71 1.54 -9.07
N ASP A 31 1.41 2.63 -9.38
CA ASP A 31 1.40 3.29 -10.70
C ASP A 31 -0.01 3.63 -11.21
N GLY A 32 -0.85 4.15 -10.31
CA GLY A 32 -2.25 4.48 -10.58
C GLY A 32 -3.14 3.26 -10.75
N ARG A 33 -2.70 2.07 -10.33
CA ARG A 33 -3.48 0.83 -10.43
C ARG A 33 -3.76 0.26 -9.06
N LEU A 34 -4.99 -0.22 -8.87
CA LEU A 34 -5.36 -0.99 -7.68
C LEU A 34 -4.71 -2.37 -7.75
N VAL A 35 -3.87 -2.67 -6.76
CA VAL A 35 -3.23 -3.97 -6.57
C VAL A 35 -3.80 -4.58 -5.29
N GLU A 36 -4.44 -5.74 -5.40
CA GLU A 36 -5.00 -6.42 -4.22
C GLU A 36 -3.88 -6.87 -3.28
N ARG A 37 -4.08 -6.64 -1.98
CA ARG A 37 -3.12 -6.97 -0.95
C ARG A 37 -3.09 -8.46 -0.70
N ASN A 38 -1.88 -9.04 -0.64
CA ASN A 38 -1.72 -10.45 -0.26
C ASN A 38 -1.80 -10.60 1.26
N MET A 39 -2.96 -10.98 1.76
CA MET A 39 -3.27 -11.08 3.19
C MET A 39 -3.20 -12.52 3.71
N GLY A 40 -2.64 -12.72 4.89
CA GLY A 40 -2.58 -14.04 5.53
C GLY A 40 -2.19 -13.97 7.00
N ALA A 41 -2.77 -14.85 7.82
CA ALA A 41 -2.59 -14.83 9.28
C ALA A 41 -1.11 -15.00 9.70
N GLU A 42 -0.35 -15.83 9.00
CA GLU A 42 1.09 -16.01 9.24
C GLU A 42 1.87 -14.73 8.96
N SER A 43 1.59 -14.07 7.82
CA SER A 43 2.21 -12.78 7.48
C SER A 43 1.88 -11.70 8.51
N SER A 44 0.62 -11.60 8.93
CA SER A 44 0.19 -10.67 9.98
C SER A 44 0.89 -10.95 11.31
N TRP A 45 1.03 -12.22 11.70
CA TRP A 45 1.72 -12.59 12.93
C TRP A 45 3.21 -12.24 12.89
N ILE A 46 3.89 -12.53 11.78
CA ILE A 46 5.31 -12.18 11.62
C ILE A 46 5.49 -10.65 11.60
N GLY A 47 4.63 -9.94 10.88
CA GLY A 47 4.64 -8.48 10.81
C GLY A 47 4.46 -7.82 12.18
N ASP A 48 3.51 -8.30 12.99
CA ASP A 48 3.28 -7.84 14.36
C ASP A 48 4.52 -8.04 15.25
N ARG A 49 5.19 -9.19 15.12
CA ARG A 49 6.44 -9.45 15.86
C ARG A 49 7.56 -8.49 15.51
N ILE A 50 7.64 -8.03 14.25
CA ILE A 50 8.62 -7.03 13.81
C ILE A 50 8.22 -5.65 14.32
N PHE A 51 6.97 -5.26 14.10
CA PHE A 51 6.39 -3.99 14.56
C PHE A 51 6.64 -3.78 16.05
N LEU A 52 6.28 -4.74 16.90
CA LEU A 52 6.43 -4.64 18.35
C LEU A 52 7.88 -4.37 18.76
N ARG A 53 8.85 -5.08 18.16
CA ARG A 53 10.27 -4.91 18.50
C ARG A 53 10.79 -3.54 18.10
N LEU A 54 10.42 -3.07 16.91
CA LEU A 54 10.82 -1.75 16.42
C LEU A 54 10.16 -0.64 17.24
N SER A 55 8.86 -0.75 17.53
CA SER A 55 8.12 0.25 18.30
C SER A 55 8.73 0.41 19.69
N LEU A 56 8.94 -0.69 20.42
CA LEU A 56 9.52 -0.63 21.77
C LEU A 56 10.90 0.03 21.77
N PHE A 57 11.75 -0.31 20.80
CA PHE A 57 13.07 0.30 20.67
C PHE A 57 12.98 1.80 20.34
N CYS A 58 12.14 2.19 19.38
CA CYS A 58 11.94 3.59 19.02
C CYS A 58 11.35 4.41 20.19
N ASP A 59 10.43 3.83 20.96
CA ASP A 59 9.81 4.46 22.13
C ASP A 59 10.83 4.65 23.25
N GLU A 60 11.62 3.61 23.58
CA GLU A 60 12.66 3.70 24.61
C GLU A 60 13.71 4.77 24.29
N HIS A 61 14.09 4.88 23.02
CA HIS A 61 15.16 5.78 22.58
C HIS A 61 14.67 7.11 21.98
N GLN A 62 13.35 7.34 21.93
CA GLN A 62 12.74 8.55 21.36
C GLN A 62 13.16 8.80 19.90
N LEU A 63 13.15 7.75 19.07
CA LEU A 63 13.65 7.76 17.69
C LEU A 63 12.57 8.01 16.62
N GLY A 64 11.33 8.23 17.03
CA GLY A 64 10.21 8.51 16.13
C GLY A 64 9.12 7.43 16.21
N TYR A 65 8.33 7.32 15.13
CA TYR A 65 7.15 6.47 15.08
C TYR A 65 7.37 5.24 14.20
N VAL A 66 6.77 4.13 14.60
CA VAL A 66 6.67 2.91 13.80
C VAL A 66 5.19 2.68 13.50
N TRP A 67 4.85 2.36 12.26
CA TRP A 67 3.49 2.07 11.84
C TRP A 67 3.33 0.58 11.49
N PRO A 68 2.13 -0.01 11.70
CA PRO A 68 1.85 -1.37 11.29
C PRO A 68 1.80 -1.51 9.76
N ALA A 69 1.85 -2.76 9.28
CA ALA A 69 1.98 -3.08 7.85
C ALA A 69 0.79 -2.66 6.97
N ASP A 70 -0.32 -2.23 7.56
CA ASP A 70 -1.54 -1.77 6.89
C ASP A 70 -1.68 -0.24 6.84
N ASN A 71 -0.69 0.50 7.34
CA ASN A 71 -0.66 1.95 7.19
C ASN A 71 -0.26 2.34 5.75
N GLY A 72 -1.22 2.86 4.98
CA GLY A 72 -0.94 3.49 3.68
C GLY A 72 -0.05 4.72 3.82
N TYR A 73 0.93 4.88 2.92
CA TYR A 73 1.86 6.01 2.95
C TYR A 73 2.17 6.52 1.55
N GLN A 74 1.87 7.79 1.30
CA GLN A 74 2.19 8.45 0.05
C GLN A 74 3.64 8.99 0.10
N CYS A 75 4.60 8.19 -0.35
CA CYS A 75 6.02 8.50 -0.21
C CYS A 75 6.61 9.42 -1.30
N PHE A 76 6.01 9.48 -2.50
CA PHE A 76 6.57 10.22 -3.63
C PHE A 76 5.74 11.46 -4.00
N ALA A 77 6.11 12.62 -3.44
CA ALA A 77 5.40 13.88 -3.69
C ALA A 77 5.30 14.27 -5.19
N HIS A 78 6.31 13.91 -5.99
CA HIS A 78 6.35 14.21 -7.44
C HIS A 78 5.65 13.16 -8.30
N ALA A 79 5.20 12.06 -7.70
CA ALA A 79 4.57 10.94 -8.37
C ALA A 79 3.55 10.30 -7.42
N PRO A 80 2.45 11.02 -7.11
CA PRO A 80 1.50 10.64 -6.07
C PRO A 80 0.76 9.32 -6.33
N GLN A 81 0.88 8.77 -7.54
CA GLN A 81 0.25 7.52 -7.98
C GLN A 81 1.18 6.30 -7.86
N LEU A 82 2.42 6.45 -7.36
CA LEU A 82 3.43 5.37 -7.32
C LEU A 82 3.32 4.40 -6.12
N VAL A 83 2.37 4.60 -5.19
CA VAL A 83 2.33 3.87 -3.90
C VAL A 83 0.97 3.29 -3.60
#